data_AF-A0A031LQX9-F1
#
_entry.id   AF-A0A031LQX9-F1
#
_cell.length_a   1.000
_cell.length_b   1.000
_cell.length_c   1.000
_cell.angle_alpha   90.00
_cell.angle_beta   90.00
_cell.angle_gamma   90.00
#
_symmetry.space_group_name_H-M   'P 1'
#
loop_
_entity.id
_entity.type
_entity.pdbx_description
1 polymer ?
#
loop_
_entity_poly.entity_id
_entity_poly.type
_entity_poly.pdbx_seq_one_letter_code
_entity_poly.pdbx_strand_id
1 'polypeptide(L)'
;MNAISIQTDLLAPCFPAFKVESEIVLGDRIQFVLSLGCCSIDCSMPVLKTTQSFLINHTSDPQNEIDLDIDSWKAIENTLVDVLASDGVAIQEGQQFMLTDDQIYRLNERIEWAVEEAFEKELAAKKLAAEEY
;
A
#
# COMPACT_ATOMS: atom_id res chain seq x y z
N MET A 1 28.94 38.22 -18.12
CA MET A 1 27.60 37.89 -17.60
C MET A 1 27.69 36.50 -17.02
N ASN A 2 27.72 36.37 -15.70
CA ASN A 2 27.73 35.07 -15.04
C ASN A 2 26.27 34.65 -14.86
N ALA A 3 25.85 33.59 -15.55
CA ALA A 3 24.54 32.99 -15.33
C ALA A 3 24.55 32.30 -13.95
N ILE A 4 23.79 32.85 -13.01
CA ILE A 4 23.43 32.13 -11.79
C ILE A 4 22.46 31.05 -12.23
N SER A 5 22.93 29.80 -12.31
CA SER A 5 22.05 28.65 -12.49
C SER A 5 21.38 28.42 -11.15
N ILE A 6 20.15 28.91 -11.01
CA ILE A 6 19.29 28.56 -9.88
C ILE A 6 19.00 27.08 -10.07
N GLN A 7 19.69 26.23 -9.33
CA GLN A 7 19.35 24.82 -9.22
C GLN A 7 17.99 24.77 -8.52
N THR A 8 16.93 24.80 -9.32
CA THR A 8 15.57 24.54 -8.84
C THR A 8 15.57 23.09 -8.41
N ASP A 9 15.38 22.83 -7.12
CA ASP A 9 15.11 21.48 -6.64
C ASP A 9 13.87 20.99 -7.41
N LEU A 10 14.09 20.11 -8.39
CA LEU A 10 13.06 19.53 -9.23
C LEU A 10 12.24 18.59 -8.33
N LEU A 11 11.14 19.12 -7.79
CA LEU A 11 10.16 18.31 -7.09
C LEU A 11 9.49 17.38 -8.10
N ALA A 12 9.38 16.09 -7.76
CA ALA A 12 8.63 15.15 -8.57
C ALA A 12 7.15 15.60 -8.66
N PRO A 13 6.48 15.34 -9.80
CA PRO A 13 5.06 15.69 -9.94
C PRO A 13 4.20 14.93 -8.92
N CYS A 14 2.99 15.44 -8.65
CA CYS A 14 1.99 14.76 -7.82
C CYS A 14 0.59 14.90 -8.42
N PHE A 15 -0.32 14.00 -8.05
CA PHE A 15 -1.70 13.95 -8.55
C PHE A 15 -2.71 14.10 -7.42
N PRO A 16 -2.82 15.27 -6.76
CA PRO A 16 -3.59 15.44 -5.53
C PRO A 16 -5.10 15.22 -5.69
N ALA A 17 -5.63 15.32 -6.90
CA ALA A 17 -7.05 15.07 -7.17
C ALA A 17 -7.39 13.58 -7.28
N PHE A 18 -6.41 12.73 -7.55
CA PHE A 18 -6.62 11.29 -7.68
C PHE A 18 -6.72 10.63 -6.31
N LYS A 19 -7.45 9.52 -6.24
CA LYS A 19 -7.67 8.76 -5.01
C LYS A 19 -7.14 7.35 -5.14
N VAL A 20 -6.63 6.82 -4.04
CA VAL A 20 -6.22 5.41 -3.96
C VAL A 20 -7.47 4.53 -4.00
N GLU A 21 -7.51 3.65 -5.00
CA GLU A 21 -8.56 2.64 -5.13
C GLU A 21 -8.46 1.57 -4.03
N SER A 22 -9.55 0.80 -3.86
CA SER A 22 -9.60 -0.20 -2.80
C SER A 22 -8.72 -1.41 -3.06
N GLU A 23 -8.52 -1.76 -4.33
CA GLU A 23 -7.75 -2.93 -4.73
C GLU A 23 -6.25 -2.62 -4.73
N ILE A 24 -5.50 -3.44 -4.00
CA ILE A 24 -4.06 -3.43 -3.96
C ILE A 24 -3.52 -4.85 -4.11
N VAL A 25 -2.30 -4.96 -4.64
CA VAL A 25 -1.56 -6.22 -4.73
C VAL A 25 -0.28 -6.08 -3.93
N LEU A 26 -0.12 -6.93 -2.92
CA LEU A 26 1.06 -6.98 -2.05
C LEU A 26 2.14 -7.88 -2.65
N GLY A 27 3.40 -7.47 -2.50
CA GLY A 27 4.59 -8.19 -2.95
C GLY A 27 5.85 -7.48 -2.49
N ASP A 28 6.99 -7.71 -3.17
CA ASP A 28 8.22 -6.91 -2.93
C ASP A 28 8.02 -5.42 -3.20
N ARG A 29 7.01 -5.12 -4.02
CA ARG A 29 6.45 -3.79 -4.26
C ARG A 29 4.94 -3.90 -4.12
N ILE A 30 4.30 -2.82 -3.73
CA ILE A 30 2.84 -2.72 -3.79
C ILE A 30 2.43 -2.22 -5.17
N GLN A 31 1.40 -2.84 -5.74
CA GLN A 31 0.69 -2.32 -6.89
C GLN A 31 -0.69 -1.82 -6.46
N PHE A 32 -1.09 -0.68 -6.99
CA PHE A 32 -2.35 -0.01 -6.64
C PHE A 32 -2.79 0.88 -7.79
N VAL A 33 -4.04 1.33 -7.76
CA VAL A 33 -4.58 2.24 -8.77
C VAL A 33 -4.92 3.58 -8.14
N LEU A 34 -4.54 4.66 -8.82
CA LEU A 34 -5.05 5.99 -8.56
C LEU A 34 -6.16 6.32 -9.56
N SER A 35 -7.31 6.85 -9.11
CA SER A 35 -8.41 7.21 -10.00
C SER A 35 -8.94 8.63 -9.79
N LEU A 36 -9.47 9.21 -10.87
CA LEU A 36 -10.22 10.46 -10.87
C LEU A 36 -11.30 10.41 -11.97
N GLY A 37 -12.56 10.20 -11.58
CA GLY A 37 -13.65 10.08 -12.56
C GLY A 37 -13.47 8.82 -13.41
N CYS A 38 -13.29 8.99 -14.73
CA CYS A 38 -12.98 7.89 -15.67
C CYS A 38 -11.49 7.74 -15.96
N CYS A 39 -10.62 8.52 -15.32
CA CYS A 39 -9.18 8.44 -15.49
C CYS A 39 -8.55 7.54 -14.43
N SER A 40 -7.51 6.79 -14.80
CA SER A 40 -6.75 5.94 -13.88
C SER A 40 -5.25 5.96 -14.15
N ILE A 41 -4.48 5.65 -13.11
CA ILE A 41 -3.03 5.45 -13.17
C ILE A 41 -2.72 4.17 -12.38
N ASP A 42 -2.21 3.16 -13.07
CA ASP A 42 -1.73 1.93 -12.46
C ASP A 42 -0.32 2.19 -11.94
N CYS A 43 -0.11 1.90 -10.66
CA CYS A 43 1.03 2.38 -9.91
C CYS A 43 1.80 1.22 -9.29
N SER A 44 3.12 1.38 -9.14
CA SER A 44 3.94 0.50 -8.31
C SER A 44 4.93 1.29 -7.46
N MET A 45 5.00 0.99 -6.17
CA MET A 45 5.99 1.61 -5.27
C MET A 45 6.67 0.58 -4.36
N PRO A 46 7.92 0.82 -3.95
CA PRO A 46 8.53 -0.02 -2.93
C PRO A 46 7.86 0.23 -1.59
N VAL A 47 7.86 -0.80 -0.75
CA VAL A 47 7.30 -0.75 0.61
C VAL A 47 8.35 -1.19 1.62
N LEU A 48 8.23 -0.67 2.83
CA LEU A 48 9.03 -1.12 3.96
C LEU A 48 8.37 -2.33 4.61
N LYS A 49 9.12 -3.41 4.82
CA LYS A 49 8.66 -4.54 5.64
C LYS A 49 8.58 -4.13 7.11
N THR A 50 7.47 -4.44 7.75
CA THR A 50 7.18 -4.18 9.16
C THR A 50 6.46 -5.40 9.75
N THR A 51 6.04 -5.30 11.01
CA THR A 51 5.16 -6.27 11.64
C THR A 51 3.83 -5.62 12.02
N GLN A 52 2.77 -6.42 12.07
CA GLN A 52 1.48 -6.06 12.64
C GLN A 52 1.11 -7.12 13.68
N SER A 53 0.71 -6.67 14.87
CA SER A 53 0.38 -7.55 16.00
C SER A 53 -1.11 -7.82 16.03
N PHE A 54 -1.48 -9.09 16.11
CA PHE A 54 -2.85 -9.57 16.23
C PHE A 54 -3.06 -10.25 17.57
N LEU A 55 -4.16 -9.93 18.24
CA LEU A 55 -4.58 -10.65 19.45
C LEU A 55 -5.38 -11.89 19.04
N ILE A 56 -4.83 -13.06 19.32
CA ILE A 56 -5.49 -14.33 19.10
C ILE A 56 -5.86 -14.99 20.44
N ASN A 57 -7.09 -15.46 20.55
CA ASN A 57 -7.52 -16.29 21.66
C ASN A 57 -8.03 -17.63 21.13
N HIS A 58 -7.38 -18.72 21.56
CA HIS A 58 -7.74 -20.09 21.20
C HIS A 58 -8.72 -20.73 22.20
N THR A 59 -9.16 -19.99 23.21
CA THR A 59 -10.01 -20.47 24.31
C THR A 59 -11.15 -19.49 24.60
N SER A 60 -12.06 -19.86 25.48
CA SER A 60 -13.09 -18.96 26.02
C SER A 60 -12.59 -18.08 27.18
N ASP A 61 -11.33 -18.25 27.63
CA ASP A 61 -10.74 -17.48 28.72
C ASP A 61 -9.95 -16.30 28.14
N PRO A 62 -10.37 -15.04 28.37
CA PRO A 62 -9.67 -13.84 27.90
C PRO A 62 -8.21 -13.74 28.37
N GLN A 63 -7.83 -14.44 29.44
CA GLN A 63 -6.45 -14.41 29.95
C GLN A 63 -5.45 -15.22 29.10
N ASN A 64 -5.95 -15.99 28.13
CA ASN A 64 -5.12 -16.77 27.20
C ASN A 64 -4.94 -16.07 25.85
N GLU A 65 -5.15 -14.76 25.78
CA GLU A 65 -4.80 -13.96 24.61
C GLU A 65 -3.28 -14.01 24.37
N ILE A 66 -2.90 -14.26 23.12
CA ILE A 66 -1.50 -14.29 22.68
C ILE A 66 -1.36 -13.23 21.59
N ASP A 67 -0.35 -12.38 21.73
CA ASP A 67 0.07 -11.49 20.65
C ASP A 67 0.79 -12.30 19.58
N LEU A 68 0.28 -12.24 18.36
CA LEU A 68 0.91 -12.82 17.19
C LEU A 68 1.37 -11.71 16.26
N ASP A 69 2.69 -11.57 16.14
CA ASP A 69 3.29 -10.68 15.15
C ASP A 69 3.33 -11.37 13.79
N ILE A 70 2.75 -10.73 12.78
CA ILE A 70 2.82 -11.18 11.39
C ILE A 70 3.52 -10.15 10.51
N ASP A 71 4.07 -10.62 9.39
CA ASP A 71 4.68 -9.75 8.39
C ASP A 71 3.64 -8.78 7.81
N SER A 72 4.01 -7.51 7.73
CA SER A 72 3.21 -6.44 7.17
C SER A 72 4.09 -5.48 6.36
N TRP A 73 3.48 -4.47 5.76
CA TRP A 73 4.15 -3.52 4.88
C TRP A 73 3.73 -2.09 5.18
N LYS A 74 4.59 -1.13 4.81
CA LYS A 74 4.29 0.29 4.93
C LYS A 74 4.78 1.06 3.70
N ALA A 75 3.88 1.82 3.09
CA ALA A 75 4.22 2.82 2.10
C ALA A 75 4.88 4.02 2.80
N ILE A 76 6.07 4.40 2.31
CA ILE A 76 6.89 5.46 2.91
C ILE A 76 6.70 6.76 2.12
N GLU A 77 6.49 7.85 2.85
CA GLU A 77 6.44 9.20 2.28
C GLU A 77 7.73 9.53 1.51
N ASN A 78 7.66 10.49 0.58
CA ASN A 78 8.82 10.92 -0.23
C ASN A 78 9.47 9.79 -1.06
N THR A 79 8.72 8.71 -1.29
CA THR A 79 9.12 7.60 -2.16
C THR A 79 8.50 7.80 -3.54
N LEU A 80 9.30 7.62 -4.58
CA LEU A 80 8.82 7.70 -5.97
C LEU A 80 7.96 6.48 -6.31
N VAL A 81 6.83 6.77 -6.95
CA VAL A 81 5.91 5.79 -7.53
C VAL A 81 6.20 5.68 -9.01
N ASP A 82 6.31 4.45 -9.51
CA ASP A 82 6.44 4.15 -10.93
C ASP A 82 5.06 3.98 -11.56
N VAL A 83 4.85 4.60 -12.72
CA VAL A 83 3.65 4.41 -13.54
C VAL A 83 3.80 3.13 -14.36
N LEU A 84 2.89 2.19 -14.17
CA LEU A 84 2.80 0.97 -14.96
C LEU A 84 1.95 1.17 -16.21
N ALA A 85 0.82 1.87 -16.06
CA ALA A 85 -0.09 2.21 -17.14
C ALA A 85 -0.95 3.42 -16.73
N SER A 86 -1.61 4.05 -17.69
CA SER A 86 -2.57 5.12 -17.40
C SER A 86 -3.63 5.21 -18.47
N ASP A 87 -4.86 5.54 -18.06
CA ASP A 87 -5.97 5.81 -18.96
C ASP A 87 -6.57 7.19 -18.67
N GLY A 88 -6.85 7.96 -19.73
CA GLY A 88 -7.43 9.31 -19.60
C GLY A 88 -6.51 10.37 -18.95
N VAL A 89 -5.20 10.10 -18.78
CA VAL A 89 -4.23 11.04 -18.17
C VAL A 89 -3.01 11.20 -19.08
N ALA A 90 -2.45 12.42 -19.13
CA ALA A 90 -1.23 12.73 -19.89
C ALA A 90 0.05 12.39 -19.10
N ILE A 91 0.09 11.21 -18.46
CA ILE A 91 1.29 10.61 -17.87
C ILE A 91 1.67 9.38 -18.69
N GLN A 92 2.95 9.00 -18.72
CA GLN A 92 3.45 7.87 -19.49
C GLN A 92 3.98 6.77 -18.58
N GLU A 93 3.89 5.53 -19.04
CA GLU A 93 4.57 4.39 -18.41
C GLU A 93 6.06 4.70 -18.18
N GLY A 94 6.56 4.30 -17.01
CA GLY A 94 7.94 4.55 -16.57
C GLY A 94 8.21 5.96 -16.05
N GLN A 95 7.25 6.88 -16.11
CA GLN A 95 7.36 8.15 -15.39
C GLN A 95 7.20 7.94 -13.88
N GLN A 96 7.81 8.84 -13.12
CA GLN A 96 7.80 8.81 -11.67
C GLN A 96 7.12 10.03 -11.08
N PHE A 97 6.37 9.81 -10.01
CA PHE A 97 5.66 10.87 -9.29
C PHE A 97 5.63 10.56 -7.79
N MET A 98 5.18 11.51 -6.99
CA MET A 98 4.98 11.36 -5.55
C MET A 98 3.51 11.33 -5.19
N LEU A 99 3.18 10.48 -4.23
CA LEU A 99 1.88 10.51 -3.55
C LEU A 99 1.82 11.70 -2.58
N THR A 100 0.62 12.22 -2.38
CA THR A 100 0.34 13.14 -1.28
C THR A 100 0.27 12.41 0.05
N ASP A 101 0.37 13.15 1.16
CA ASP A 101 0.24 12.59 2.52
C ASP A 101 -1.10 11.86 2.71
N ASP A 102 -2.20 12.39 2.16
CA ASP A 102 -3.51 11.74 2.19
C ASP A 102 -3.50 10.43 1.39
N GLN A 103 -2.88 10.42 0.20
CA GLN A 103 -2.76 9.20 -0.61
C GLN A 103 -1.90 8.14 0.09
N ILE A 104 -0.80 8.53 0.74
CA ILE A 104 0.03 7.62 1.54
C ILE A 104 -0.76 7.06 2.73
N TYR A 105 -1.50 7.91 3.44
CA TYR A 105 -2.36 7.50 4.54
C TYR A 105 -3.40 6.46 4.07
N ARG A 106 -4.13 6.76 3.00
CA ARG A 106 -5.12 5.84 2.42
C ARG A 106 -4.50 4.54 1.95
N LEU A 107 -3.34 4.60 1.29
CA LEU A 107 -2.64 3.39 0.85
C LEU A 107 -2.23 2.51 2.04
N ASN A 108 -1.74 3.11 3.13
CA ASN A 108 -1.41 2.37 4.34
C ASN A 108 -2.64 1.76 5.02
N GLU A 109 -3.78 2.46 5.08
CA GLU A 109 -5.06 1.84 5.53
C GLU A 109 -5.43 0.62 4.67
N ARG A 110 -5.22 0.68 3.35
CA ARG A 110 -5.47 -0.47 2.46
C ARG A 110 -4.51 -1.63 2.71
N ILE A 111 -3.24 -1.33 2.99
CA ILE A 111 -2.25 -2.36 3.33
C ILE A 111 -2.65 -3.08 4.61
N GLU A 112 -3.02 -2.33 5.66
CA GLU A 112 -3.47 -2.91 6.93
C GLU A 112 -4.68 -3.84 6.71
N TRP A 113 -5.70 -3.39 5.99
CA TRP A 113 -6.87 -4.23 5.69
C TRP A 113 -6.54 -5.48 4.87
N ALA A 114 -5.65 -5.37 3.88
CA ALA A 114 -5.25 -6.52 3.07
C ALA A 114 -4.47 -7.56 3.90
N VAL A 115 -3.65 -7.11 4.85
CA VAL A 115 -2.92 -7.97 5.79
C VAL A 115 -3.88 -8.66 6.76
N GLU A 116 -4.83 -7.92 7.34
CA GLU A 116 -5.87 -8.47 8.21
C GLU A 116 -6.72 -9.52 7.49
N GLU A 117 -7.20 -9.23 6.29
CA GLU A 117 -8.02 -10.16 5.51
C GLU A 117 -7.24 -11.44 5.14
N ALA A 118 -5.95 -11.31 4.78
CA ALA A 118 -5.10 -12.45 4.50
C ALA A 118 -4.90 -13.33 5.75
N PHE A 119 -4.68 -12.70 6.90
CA PHE A 119 -4.51 -13.39 8.18
C PHE A 119 -5.78 -14.14 8.59
N GLU A 120 -6.95 -13.50 8.52
CA GLU A 120 -8.23 -14.12 8.86
C GLU A 120 -8.53 -15.33 7.95
N LYS A 121 -8.26 -15.22 6.65
CA LYS A 121 -8.41 -16.33 5.70
C LYS A 121 -7.49 -17.50 6.04
N GLU A 122 -6.24 -17.23 6.38
CA GLU A 122 -5.28 -18.27 6.78
C GLU A 122 -5.73 -18.96 8.08
N LEU A 123 -6.20 -18.19 9.06
CA LEU A 123 -6.70 -18.73 10.33
C LEU A 123 -7.95 -19.60 10.11
N ALA A 124 -8.89 -19.16 9.28
CA ALA A 124 -10.08 -19.93 8.93
C ALA A 124 -9.73 -21.23 8.20
N ALA A 125 -8.80 -21.19 7.24
CA ALA A 125 -8.33 -22.36 6.51
C ALA A 125 -7.67 -23.40 7.44
N LYS A 126 -6.85 -22.94 8.40
CA LYS A 126 -6.23 -23.82 9.41
C LYS A 126 -7.26 -24.48 10.33
N LYS A 127 -8.30 -23.76 10.74
CA LYS A 127 -9.40 -24.31 11.56
C LYS A 127 -10.16 -25.40 10.81
N LEU A 128 -10.55 -25.14 9.56
CA LEU A 128 -11.22 -26.14 8.71
C LEU A 128 -10.37 -27.39 8.53
N ALA A 129 -9.07 -27.24 8.25
CA ALA A 129 -8.16 -28.37 8.10
C ALA A 129 -7.97 -29.19 9.39
N ALA A 130 -8.16 -28.57 10.57
CA ALA A 130 -8.07 -29.25 11.86
C ALA A 130 -9.34 -30.01 12.26
N GLU A 131 -10.49 -29.68 11.66
CA GLU A 131 -11.78 -30.35 11.90
C GLU A 131 -11.99 -31.58 10.99
N GLU A 132 -11.19 -31.74 9.93
CA GLU A 132 -11.25 -32.88 9.01
C GLU A 132 -10.42 -34.11 9.45
N TYR A 133 -9.81 -34.08 10.65
CA TYR A 133 -9.05 -35.17 11.27
C TYR A 133 -9.59 -35.54 12.66
#